data_AF-A0AAN8QC68-F1
#
_entry.id   AF-A0AAN8QC68-F1
#
_cell.length_a   1.000
_cell.length_b   1.000
_cell.length_c   1.000
_cell.angle_alpha   90.00
_cell.angle_beta   90.00
_cell.angle_gamma   90.00
#
_symmetry.space_group_name_H-M   'P 1'
#
loop_
_entity.id
_entity.type
_entity.pdbx_description
1 polymer ?
#
loop_
_entity_poly.entity_id
_entity_poly.type
_entity_poly.pdbx_seq_one_letter_code
_entity_poly.pdbx_strand_id
1 'polypeptide(L)'
;MIMRKVRDQPRTTRQDLVNDLKRAGATVSKKTISNTLRRHGLKSCSARKVPLLKPAHFQGHLKFANDHLDDPEEEWEKVMWSDETEIELFGLNSTRRVWRKKKDEYNPKNTIPTVKHGGGNIILWGCFSAKGTGRLHRIEGRMDGAMYHEILANHLLPSVLEWPSQSPDLNPIENLWRELKVCIAQRQPRNLKDLEKVCMEEWAKIPAAVCAYLVKTYRKHMISGAQTVSEGARMVVSTRSIADFTPQASFHIKKCELHRLEEGPSETAVLTREQGLQYYRTMQTMRRMELKADQLYKQKIIRGFCHLYDGQEACAMGIEAGINPTDHLITAYRAHGYTFTRGVSVREIMAELTGRRGGVAKGKGGSMHMYAKHFYGGNGIVGAQVPLGAGVALACQYQGNNQVCVALYGDGAANQGQIFESFNMAALWKLPCIFICENNKFGMGTSVERSSASTEYFKRGDYIPGIKVDGMDVLCVREAIKFAADHCRAGKGPIVMELETYRYHGHSMSDPGVSYRSREEIQEVRSKSDPITMLKERMLSNNMACVEEIKEIDVEIRKVIEDAAQFAISDPEPPLDELCNHIFANDLPMEVRGTNPWVKLKSVS
;
A
#
# COMPACT_ATOMS: atom_id res chain seq x y z
N MET A 1 -35.61 -27.95 10.24
CA MET A 1 -35.81 -27.11 9.02
C MET A 1 -35.69 -25.60 9.31
N ILE A 2 -36.53 -25.03 10.19
CA ILE A 2 -36.55 -23.58 10.51
C ILE A 2 -35.16 -23.05 10.91
N MET A 3 -34.51 -23.69 11.88
CA MET A 3 -33.21 -23.23 12.41
C MET A 3 -32.08 -23.34 11.38
N ARG A 4 -32.10 -24.36 10.53
CA ARG A 4 -31.13 -24.53 9.43
C ARG A 4 -31.28 -23.41 8.41
N LYS A 5 -32.51 -23.17 7.95
CA LYS A 5 -32.79 -22.10 6.97
C LYS A 5 -32.45 -20.71 7.49
N VAL A 6 -32.75 -20.41 8.76
CA VAL A 6 -32.40 -19.11 9.36
C VAL A 6 -30.90 -18.98 9.63
N ARG A 7 -30.19 -20.08 9.90
CA ARG A 7 -28.73 -20.09 10.04
C ARG A 7 -28.02 -19.80 8.71
N ASP A 8 -28.52 -20.41 7.63
CA ASP A 8 -27.92 -20.29 6.30
C ASP A 8 -28.37 -19.01 5.59
N GLN A 9 -29.61 -18.58 5.82
CA GLN A 9 -30.23 -17.39 5.24
C GLN A 9 -30.93 -16.54 6.34
N PRO A 10 -30.17 -15.74 7.12
CA PRO A 10 -30.68 -14.95 8.25
C PRO A 10 -31.76 -13.92 7.89
N ARG A 11 -31.92 -13.64 6.60
CA ARG A 11 -32.86 -12.68 6.01
C ARG A 11 -34.25 -13.27 5.71
N THR A 12 -34.42 -14.58 5.89
CA THR A 12 -35.70 -15.26 5.61
C THR A 12 -36.81 -14.67 6.48
N THR A 13 -37.93 -14.24 5.88
CA THR A 13 -39.03 -13.65 6.64
C THR A 13 -39.85 -14.72 7.37
N ARG A 14 -40.65 -14.29 8.35
CA ARG A 14 -41.60 -15.20 9.03
C ARG A 14 -42.59 -15.81 8.05
N GLN A 15 -42.97 -15.06 7.02
CA GLN A 15 -43.91 -15.53 6.00
C GLN A 15 -43.27 -16.60 5.13
N ASP A 16 -42.01 -16.42 4.75
CA ASP A 16 -41.27 -17.41 3.95
C ASP A 16 -41.15 -18.74 4.71
N LEU A 17 -40.81 -18.70 6.00
CA LEU A 17 -40.73 -19.90 6.85
C LEU A 17 -42.08 -20.61 7.00
N VAL A 18 -43.19 -19.86 7.10
CA VAL A 18 -44.54 -20.44 7.12
C VAL A 18 -44.85 -21.09 5.78
N ASN A 19 -44.52 -20.43 4.67
CA ASN A 19 -44.75 -20.94 3.32
C ASN A 19 -43.93 -22.21 3.05
N ASP A 20 -42.67 -22.26 3.49
CA ASP A 20 -41.81 -23.43 3.32
C ASP A 20 -42.33 -24.64 4.10
N LEU A 21 -42.79 -24.42 5.34
CA LEU A 21 -43.36 -25.50 6.16
C LEU A 21 -44.68 -25.98 5.58
N LYS A 22 -45.50 -25.07 5.05
CA LYS A 22 -46.74 -25.43 4.34
C LYS A 22 -46.44 -26.31 3.12
N ARG A 23 -45.39 -26.00 2.35
CA ARG A 23 -44.93 -26.85 1.24
C ARG A 23 -44.39 -28.21 1.71
N ALA A 24 -43.80 -28.26 2.90
CA ALA A 24 -43.32 -29.48 3.53
C ALA A 24 -44.41 -30.26 4.30
N GLY A 25 -45.69 -29.93 4.11
CA GLY A 25 -46.84 -30.63 4.72
C GLY A 25 -47.18 -30.21 6.15
N ALA A 26 -46.56 -29.16 6.69
CA ALA A 26 -46.77 -28.68 8.06
C ALA A 26 -47.39 -27.27 8.09
N THR A 27 -48.57 -27.13 8.69
CA THR A 27 -49.22 -25.82 8.87
C THR A 27 -48.84 -25.22 10.23
N VAL A 28 -48.13 -24.09 10.21
CA VAL A 28 -47.73 -23.39 11.44
C VAL A 28 -48.04 -21.90 11.36
N SER A 29 -48.35 -21.29 12.51
CA SER A 29 -48.58 -19.85 12.60
C SER A 29 -47.27 -19.04 12.66
N LYS A 30 -47.31 -17.78 12.24
CA LYS A 30 -46.19 -16.81 12.41
C LYS A 30 -45.78 -16.66 13.88
N LYS A 31 -46.72 -16.81 14.82
CA LYS A 31 -46.48 -16.72 16.26
C LYS A 31 -45.67 -17.92 16.74
N THR A 32 -46.00 -19.11 16.26
CA THR A 32 -45.24 -20.36 16.51
C THR A 32 -43.80 -20.23 16.02
N ILE A 33 -43.58 -19.75 14.79
CA ILE A 33 -42.23 -19.47 14.25
C ILE A 33 -41.45 -18.49 15.13
N SER A 34 -42.09 -17.39 15.53
CA SER A 34 -41.44 -16.36 16.34
C SER A 34 -41.03 -16.89 17.72
N ASN A 35 -41.88 -17.70 18.35
CA ASN A 35 -41.59 -18.32 19.64
C ASN A 35 -40.45 -19.34 19.54
N THR A 36 -40.46 -20.18 18.50
CA THR A 36 -39.38 -21.15 18.25
C THR A 36 -38.03 -20.47 18.05
N LEU A 37 -37.97 -19.40 17.26
CA LEU A 37 -36.74 -18.64 17.03
C LEU A 37 -36.23 -17.97 18.31
N ARG A 38 -37.13 -17.39 19.12
CA ARG A 38 -36.77 -16.77 20.40
C ARG A 38 -36.24 -17.77 21.42
N ARG A 39 -36.82 -18.98 21.50
CA ARG A 39 -36.32 -20.06 22.39
C ARG A 39 -34.87 -20.43 22.08
N HIS A 40 -34.42 -20.24 20.84
CA HIS A 40 -33.05 -20.48 20.40
C HIS A 40 -32.16 -19.23 20.42
N GLY A 41 -32.60 -18.16 21.08
CA GLY A 41 -31.83 -16.92 21.26
C GLY A 41 -31.79 -16.00 20.04
N LEU A 42 -32.57 -16.27 18.99
CA LEU A 42 -32.64 -15.42 17.80
C LEU A 42 -33.70 -14.34 17.94
N LYS A 43 -33.31 -13.09 17.68
CA LYS A 43 -34.20 -11.92 17.65
C LYS A 43 -34.20 -11.30 16.25
N SER A 44 -35.36 -10.84 15.81
CA SER A 44 -35.48 -10.07 14.57
C SER A 44 -35.04 -8.64 14.84
N CYS A 45 -33.94 -8.22 14.22
CA CYS A 45 -33.33 -6.90 14.38
C CYS A 45 -33.15 -6.25 12.99
N SER A 46 -33.08 -4.92 12.92
CA SER A 46 -32.66 -4.24 11.68
C SER A 46 -31.20 -4.59 11.36
N ALA A 47 -30.90 -4.88 10.09
CA ALA A 47 -29.53 -5.11 9.65
C ALA A 47 -28.72 -3.81 9.78
N ARG A 48 -27.53 -3.88 10.38
CA ARG A 48 -26.65 -2.72 10.55
C ARG A 48 -26.01 -2.36 9.19
N LYS A 49 -26.12 -1.08 8.80
CA LYS A 49 -25.32 -0.46 7.73
C LYS A 49 -24.18 0.28 8.44
N VAL A 50 -22.94 -0.18 8.31
CA VAL A 50 -21.79 0.48 8.97
C VAL A 50 -20.60 0.41 8.01
N PRO A 51 -19.88 1.52 7.78
CA PRO A 51 -18.57 1.46 7.14
C PRO A 51 -17.60 0.68 8.04
N LEU A 52 -16.75 -0.17 7.46
CA LEU A 52 -15.69 -0.84 8.21
C LEU A 52 -14.70 0.23 8.68
N LEU A 53 -14.80 0.65 9.94
CA LEU A 53 -13.87 1.61 10.53
C LEU A 53 -12.50 0.95 10.70
N LYS A 54 -11.46 1.62 10.19
CA LYS A 54 -10.07 1.22 10.39
C LYS A 54 -9.68 1.48 11.86
N PRO A 55 -8.67 0.79 12.41
CA PRO A 55 -8.17 1.05 13.76
C PRO A 55 -7.83 2.52 14.04
N ALA A 56 -7.36 3.24 13.02
CA ALA A 56 -7.08 4.69 13.09
C ALA A 56 -8.35 5.54 13.33
N HIS A 57 -9.49 5.17 12.74
CA HIS A 57 -10.75 5.90 12.96
C HIS A 57 -11.28 5.64 14.38
N PHE A 58 -11.12 4.40 14.89
CA PHE A 58 -11.45 4.08 16.27
C PHE A 58 -10.64 4.94 17.26
N GLN A 59 -9.33 5.09 17.02
CA GLN A 59 -8.47 5.94 17.84
C GLN A 59 -8.83 7.43 17.72
N GLY A 60 -9.13 7.92 16.53
CA GLY A 60 -9.57 9.31 16.34
C GLY A 60 -10.88 9.62 17.06
N HIS A 61 -11.85 8.70 16.98
CA HIS A 61 -13.14 8.85 17.66
C HIS A 61 -12.99 8.78 19.19
N LEU A 62 -12.14 7.87 19.68
CA LEU A 62 -11.86 7.74 21.12
C LEU A 62 -11.13 8.97 21.65
N LYS A 63 -10.19 9.54 20.88
CA LYS A 63 -9.49 10.77 21.24
C LYS A 63 -10.47 11.93 21.38
N PHE A 64 -11.31 12.19 20.37
CA PHE A 64 -12.30 13.26 20.46
C PHE A 64 -13.28 13.06 21.63
N ALA A 65 -13.76 11.83 21.84
CA ALA A 65 -14.65 11.54 22.95
C ALA A 65 -14.01 11.82 24.33
N ASN A 66 -12.70 11.60 24.46
CA ASN A 66 -11.95 11.91 25.67
C ASN A 66 -11.65 13.41 25.82
N ASP A 67 -11.29 14.08 24.72
CA ASP A 67 -10.93 15.51 24.70
C ASP A 67 -12.13 16.40 25.06
N HIS A 68 -13.35 15.96 24.73
CA HIS A 68 -14.59 16.71 24.94
C HIS A 68 -15.52 16.08 26.00
N LEU A 69 -15.01 15.14 26.82
CA LEU A 69 -15.82 14.40 27.80
C LEU A 69 -16.40 15.31 28.89
N ASP A 70 -15.62 16.31 29.29
CA ASP A 70 -15.93 17.23 30.39
C ASP A 70 -16.56 18.55 29.91
N ASP A 71 -16.80 18.69 28.60
CA ASP A 71 -17.39 19.91 28.05
C ASP A 71 -18.82 20.14 28.60
N PRO A 72 -19.17 21.40 28.97
CA PRO A 72 -20.52 21.78 29.37
C PRO A 72 -21.56 21.46 28.30
N GLU A 73 -22.84 21.23 28.69
CA GLU A 73 -23.92 20.96 27.72
C GLU A 73 -24.10 22.15 26.75
N GLU A 74 -23.81 23.36 27.23
CA GLU A 74 -23.88 24.63 26.51
C GLU A 74 -22.81 24.77 25.41
N GLU A 75 -21.68 24.04 25.50
CA GLU A 75 -20.66 24.04 24.44
C GLU A 75 -21.10 23.21 23.23
N TRP A 76 -21.82 22.11 23.46
CA TRP A 76 -22.35 21.26 22.39
C TRP A 76 -23.47 21.93 21.58
N GLU A 77 -24.16 22.91 22.16
CA GLU A 77 -25.14 23.73 21.44
C GLU A 77 -24.51 24.66 20.40
N LYS A 78 -23.19 24.92 20.52
CA LYS A 78 -22.41 25.74 19.60
C LYS A 78 -21.79 24.92 18.46
N VAL A 79 -21.76 23.59 18.60
CA VAL A 79 -21.17 22.68 17.60
C VAL A 79 -22.10 22.51 16.40
N MET A 80 -21.51 22.53 15.20
CA MET A 80 -22.20 22.23 13.95
C MET A 80 -21.69 20.90 13.39
N TRP A 81 -22.61 20.03 13.00
CA TRP A 81 -22.30 18.77 12.33
C TRP A 81 -22.64 18.85 10.86
N SER A 82 -21.75 18.38 9.99
CA SER A 82 -21.96 18.32 8.55
C SER A 82 -21.44 17.02 7.98
N ASP A 83 -22.08 16.54 6.92
CA ASP A 83 -21.67 15.34 6.20
C ASP A 83 -22.34 15.30 4.81
N GLU A 84 -21.95 14.34 3.97
CA GLU A 84 -22.65 14.01 2.73
C GLU A 84 -23.41 12.68 2.79
N THR A 85 -24.50 12.59 2.02
CA THR A 85 -25.25 11.34 1.87
C THR A 85 -25.73 11.13 0.45
N GLU A 86 -25.70 9.87 0.02
CA GLU A 86 -26.27 9.44 -1.26
C GLU A 86 -27.77 9.14 -1.13
N ILE A 87 -28.57 9.64 -2.06
CA ILE A 87 -30.02 9.40 -2.17
C ILE A 87 -30.35 8.84 -3.55
N GLU A 88 -30.87 7.62 -3.59
CA GLU A 88 -31.24 6.90 -4.80
C GLU A 88 -32.66 7.27 -5.29
N LEU A 89 -32.85 7.43 -6.60
CA LEU A 89 -34.15 7.66 -7.25
C LEU A 89 -34.99 6.39 -7.31
N PHE A 90 -34.37 5.23 -7.57
CA PHE A 90 -35.02 3.92 -7.60
C PHE A 90 -34.20 2.89 -6.82
N GLY A 91 -34.62 2.53 -5.61
CA GLY A 91 -33.86 1.58 -4.79
C GLY A 91 -34.30 1.51 -3.33
N LEU A 92 -33.97 0.40 -2.67
CA LEU A 92 -34.50 0.02 -1.35
C LEU A 92 -33.88 0.82 -0.20
N ASN A 93 -34.41 2.02 0.07
CA ASN A 93 -34.23 2.69 1.37
C ASN A 93 -35.02 2.03 2.52
N SER A 94 -35.64 0.86 2.29
CA SER A 94 -36.41 0.15 3.32
C SER A 94 -35.53 -0.58 4.34
N THR A 95 -35.86 -0.43 5.61
CA THR A 95 -35.23 -1.15 6.73
C THR A 95 -35.41 -2.65 6.58
N ARG A 96 -34.33 -3.39 6.30
CA ARG A 96 -34.35 -4.85 6.21
C ARG A 96 -34.06 -5.49 7.57
N ARG A 97 -34.84 -6.51 7.94
CA ARG A 97 -34.69 -7.23 9.22
C ARG A 97 -33.94 -8.55 9.03
N VAL A 98 -33.09 -8.89 9.98
CA VAL A 98 -32.34 -10.16 10.08
C VAL A 98 -32.61 -10.83 11.42
N TRP A 99 -32.57 -12.16 11.45
CA TRP A 99 -32.61 -12.94 12.69
C TRP A 99 -31.18 -13.19 13.19
N ARG A 100 -30.84 -12.67 14.39
CA ARG A 100 -29.49 -12.79 14.96
C ARG A 100 -29.50 -13.00 16.48
N LYS A 101 -28.41 -13.52 17.05
CA LYS A 101 -28.19 -13.57 18.50
C LYS A 101 -27.64 -12.23 19.01
N LYS A 102 -27.70 -12.00 20.33
CA LYS A 102 -27.07 -10.85 20.99
C LYS A 102 -25.54 -11.01 20.82
N LYS A 103 -24.86 -10.01 20.24
CA LYS A 103 -23.42 -9.95 19.84
C LYS A 103 -23.05 -10.32 18.39
N ASP A 104 -23.92 -10.94 17.60
CA ASP A 104 -23.61 -11.28 16.19
C ASP A 104 -23.84 -10.10 15.23
N GLU A 105 -23.60 -8.88 15.71
CA GLU A 105 -24.10 -7.67 15.05
C GLU A 105 -23.38 -7.33 13.76
N TYR A 106 -22.08 -7.67 13.70
CA TYR A 106 -21.15 -7.36 12.62
C TYR A 106 -20.76 -8.58 11.79
N ASN A 107 -21.40 -9.73 12.02
CA ASN A 107 -21.17 -10.90 11.18
C ASN A 107 -21.57 -10.56 9.73
N PRO A 108 -20.72 -10.83 8.71
CA PRO A 108 -21.00 -10.50 7.31
C PRO A 108 -22.36 -11.00 6.78
N LYS A 109 -22.88 -12.10 7.34
CA LYS A 109 -24.20 -12.66 6.98
C LYS A 109 -25.39 -11.82 7.51
N ASN A 110 -25.14 -10.99 8.52
CA ASN A 110 -26.10 -10.11 9.19
C ASN A 110 -25.99 -8.64 8.72
N THR A 111 -25.03 -8.32 7.85
CA THR A 111 -24.82 -7.00 7.21
C THR A 111 -25.34 -6.98 5.78
N ILE A 112 -25.50 -5.79 5.19
CA ILE A 112 -25.90 -5.61 3.78
C ILE A 112 -24.74 -4.96 3.01
N PRO A 113 -24.22 -5.59 1.95
CA PRO A 113 -23.27 -4.93 1.04
C PRO A 113 -24.01 -3.93 0.14
N THR A 114 -23.41 -2.74 -0.03
CA THR A 114 -23.91 -1.68 -0.91
C THR A 114 -23.41 -1.93 -2.33
N VAL A 115 -24.31 -1.85 -3.33
CA VAL A 115 -23.94 -1.95 -4.76
C VAL A 115 -23.84 -0.52 -5.29
N LYS A 116 -22.69 -0.14 -5.86
CA LYS A 116 -22.39 1.25 -6.20
C LYS A 116 -23.03 1.79 -7.48
N HIS A 117 -23.68 0.96 -8.30
CA HIS A 117 -24.19 1.41 -9.60
C HIS A 117 -25.50 0.74 -9.99
N GLY A 118 -26.49 1.57 -10.34
CA GLY A 118 -27.69 1.17 -11.07
C GLY A 118 -28.99 1.74 -10.48
N GLY A 119 -29.29 3.02 -10.75
CA GLY A 119 -30.61 3.57 -10.41
C GLY A 119 -30.69 5.08 -10.15
N GLY A 120 -29.87 5.92 -10.81
CA GLY A 120 -29.93 7.38 -10.71
C GLY A 120 -29.87 7.93 -9.27
N ASN A 121 -28.71 8.37 -8.81
CA ASN A 121 -28.53 8.91 -7.46
C ASN A 121 -28.25 10.42 -7.51
N ILE A 122 -28.50 11.11 -6.39
CA ILE A 122 -27.90 12.40 -6.09
C ILE A 122 -27.09 12.28 -4.81
N ILE A 123 -26.01 13.05 -4.70
CA ILE A 123 -25.25 13.19 -3.46
C ILE A 123 -25.62 14.57 -2.89
N LEU A 124 -26.00 14.61 -1.62
CA LEU A 124 -26.33 15.83 -0.91
C LEU A 124 -25.33 16.04 0.22
N TRP A 125 -24.85 17.26 0.37
CA TRP A 125 -24.15 17.74 1.56
C TRP A 125 -25.11 18.56 2.41
N GLY A 126 -25.05 18.43 3.73
CA GLY A 126 -25.79 19.33 4.62
C GLY A 126 -25.18 19.40 6.00
N CYS A 127 -25.72 20.32 6.81
CA CYS A 127 -25.27 20.58 8.17
C CYS A 127 -26.44 20.85 9.12
N PHE A 128 -26.23 20.67 10.43
CA PHE A 128 -27.20 21.05 11.47
C PHE A 128 -26.50 21.37 12.79
N SER A 129 -27.19 22.09 13.68
CA SER A 129 -26.79 22.36 15.06
C SER A 129 -27.97 22.17 16.01
N ALA A 130 -27.81 22.42 17.31
CA ALA A 130 -28.92 22.40 18.27
C ALA A 130 -30.08 23.34 17.89
N LYS A 131 -29.82 24.36 17.06
CA LYS A 131 -30.79 25.39 16.67
C LYS A 131 -31.62 25.03 15.44
N GLY A 132 -31.24 23.98 14.72
CA GLY A 132 -31.95 23.54 13.52
C GLY A 132 -31.01 23.09 12.41
N THR A 133 -31.60 22.81 11.24
CA THR A 133 -30.87 22.43 10.04
C THR A 133 -30.27 23.66 9.33
N GLY A 134 -29.05 23.52 8.83
CA GLY A 134 -28.40 24.49 7.95
C GLY A 134 -28.68 24.20 6.48
N ARG A 135 -27.93 24.85 5.57
CA ARG A 135 -28.14 24.71 4.13
C ARG A 135 -27.88 23.28 3.65
N LEU A 136 -28.71 22.83 2.71
CA LEU A 136 -28.56 21.57 1.99
C LEU A 136 -28.09 21.87 0.56
N HIS A 137 -27.03 21.22 0.11
CA HIS A 137 -26.42 21.46 -1.20
C HIS A 137 -26.29 20.14 -1.98
N ARG A 138 -26.67 20.17 -3.26
CA ARG A 138 -26.49 19.03 -4.16
C ARG A 138 -25.11 19.07 -4.78
N ILE A 139 -24.41 17.95 -4.68
CA ILE A 139 -23.09 17.75 -5.28
C ILE A 139 -23.24 17.28 -6.73
N GLU A 140 -22.60 17.99 -7.65
CA GLU A 140 -22.50 17.60 -9.05
C GLU A 140 -21.16 16.91 -9.34
N GLY A 141 -21.21 15.64 -9.78
CA GLY A 141 -20.00 14.87 -10.08
C GLY A 141 -19.40 14.13 -8.89
N ARG A 142 -18.10 13.82 -8.95
CA ARG A 142 -17.38 13.04 -7.94
C ARG A 142 -16.65 13.99 -6.99
N MET A 143 -16.94 13.90 -5.69
CA MET A 143 -16.31 14.75 -4.68
C MET A 143 -14.79 14.62 -4.65
N ASP A 144 -14.12 15.76 -4.75
CA ASP A 144 -12.69 15.94 -4.52
C ASP A 144 -12.45 17.00 -3.42
N GLY A 145 -11.19 17.19 -3.03
CA GLY A 145 -10.84 18.11 -1.95
C GLY A 145 -11.13 19.57 -2.28
N ALA A 146 -10.98 19.99 -3.55
CA ALA A 146 -11.21 21.38 -3.95
C ALA A 146 -12.71 21.71 -3.89
N MET A 147 -13.55 20.82 -4.42
CA MET A 147 -15.00 20.94 -4.37
C MET A 147 -15.52 20.86 -2.92
N TYR A 148 -14.90 20.04 -2.07
CA TYR A 148 -15.22 20.01 -0.64
C TYR A 148 -14.91 21.34 0.05
N HIS A 149 -13.73 21.92 -0.17
CA HIS A 149 -13.39 23.24 0.35
C HIS A 149 -14.33 24.34 -0.15
N GLU A 150 -14.74 24.29 -1.43
CA GLU A 150 -15.70 25.22 -2.01
C GLU A 150 -17.09 25.08 -1.36
N ILE A 151 -17.55 23.86 -1.12
CA ILE A 151 -18.82 23.61 -0.43
C ILE A 151 -18.78 24.16 1.00
N LEU A 152 -17.67 23.94 1.72
CA LEU A 152 -17.49 24.51 3.05
C LEU A 152 -17.48 26.05 3.00
N ALA A 153 -16.79 26.66 2.05
CA ALA A 153 -16.73 28.12 1.91
C ALA A 153 -18.10 28.74 1.55
N ASN A 154 -18.86 28.10 0.67
CA ASN A 154 -20.09 28.67 0.09
C ASN A 154 -21.39 28.26 0.80
N HIS A 155 -21.38 27.15 1.56
CA HIS A 155 -22.57 26.61 2.21
C HIS A 155 -22.41 26.45 3.71
N LEU A 156 -21.25 26.01 4.20
CA LEU A 156 -20.97 25.94 5.64
C LEU A 156 -20.71 27.35 6.20
N LEU A 157 -19.78 28.12 5.65
CA LEU A 157 -19.39 29.45 6.15
C LEU A 157 -20.58 30.42 6.30
N PRO A 158 -21.51 30.53 5.33
CA PRO A 158 -22.71 31.35 5.49
C PRO A 158 -23.71 30.82 6.51
N SER A 159 -23.64 29.53 6.85
CA SER A 159 -24.40 28.92 7.95
C SER A 159 -23.68 29.09 9.31
N VAL A 160 -22.37 29.37 9.30
CA VAL A 160 -21.46 29.56 10.45
C VAL A 160 -21.38 31.02 10.90
N LEU A 161 -21.76 32.01 10.09
CA LEU A 161 -21.71 33.45 10.44
C LEU A 161 -22.51 33.85 11.70
N GLU A 162 -23.28 32.94 12.31
CA GLU A 162 -23.87 33.15 13.64
C GLU A 162 -23.26 32.30 14.77
N TRP A 163 -22.42 31.27 14.52
CA TRP A 163 -21.99 30.32 15.57
C TRP A 163 -20.65 29.62 15.24
N PRO A 164 -19.69 29.49 16.18
CA PRO A 164 -18.37 28.91 15.90
C PRO A 164 -18.38 27.37 15.91
N SER A 165 -17.77 26.73 14.90
CA SER A 165 -17.74 25.26 14.73
C SER A 165 -16.40 24.61 15.13
N GLN A 166 -16.45 23.52 15.90
CA GLN A 166 -15.39 22.49 15.96
C GLN A 166 -16.03 21.10 16.11
N SER A 167 -15.74 20.15 15.20
CA SER A 167 -15.91 18.71 15.45
C SER A 167 -15.20 17.86 14.37
N PRO A 168 -14.39 16.85 14.74
CA PRO A 168 -13.92 15.79 13.88
C PRO A 168 -14.99 14.69 13.76
N ASP A 169 -15.48 14.52 12.53
CA ASP A 169 -16.08 13.32 11.93
C ASP A 169 -16.84 12.35 12.87
N LEU A 170 -17.72 12.91 13.68
CA LEU A 170 -18.70 12.16 14.43
C LEU A 170 -20.08 12.61 13.98
N ASN A 171 -20.90 11.63 13.64
CA ASN A 171 -21.93 11.84 12.64
C ASN A 171 -23.34 11.63 13.22
N PRO A 172 -23.82 12.52 14.10
CA PRO A 172 -25.22 12.51 14.51
C PRO A 172 -26.15 12.92 13.36
N ILE A 173 -25.61 13.57 12.30
CA ILE A 173 -26.36 13.99 11.11
C ILE A 173 -26.90 12.80 10.32
N GLU A 174 -26.29 11.61 10.44
CA GLU A 174 -26.83 10.33 9.94
C GLU A 174 -28.25 10.01 10.43
N ASN A 175 -28.64 10.47 11.64
CA ASN A 175 -30.01 10.30 12.09
C ASN A 175 -30.98 11.18 11.29
N LEU A 176 -30.56 12.39 10.93
CA LEU A 176 -31.34 13.28 10.07
C LEU A 176 -31.35 12.76 8.62
N TRP A 177 -30.24 12.22 8.12
CA TRP A 177 -30.21 11.52 6.83
C TRP A 177 -31.18 10.35 6.78
N ARG A 178 -31.27 9.58 7.86
CA ARG A 178 -32.23 8.48 7.96
C ARG A 178 -33.67 8.98 7.90
N GLU A 179 -34.04 9.97 8.70
CA GLU A 179 -35.41 10.51 8.70
C GLU A 179 -35.76 11.12 7.34
N LEU A 180 -34.83 11.88 6.75
CA LEU A 180 -34.99 12.44 5.41
C LEU A 180 -35.26 11.35 4.36
N LYS A 181 -34.48 10.26 4.37
CA LYS A 181 -34.68 9.11 3.46
C LYS A 181 -36.03 8.42 3.66
N VAL A 182 -36.55 8.37 4.88
CA VAL A 182 -37.88 7.82 5.18
C VAL A 182 -38.98 8.72 4.60
N CYS A 183 -38.89 10.04 4.80
CA CYS A 183 -39.86 10.99 4.28
C CYS A 183 -39.87 11.04 2.74
N ILE A 184 -38.69 11.04 2.11
CA ILE A 184 -38.56 11.00 0.64
C ILE A 184 -39.21 9.73 0.08
N ALA A 185 -38.99 8.57 0.72
CA ALA A 185 -39.57 7.30 0.28
C ALA A 185 -41.11 7.30 0.31
N GLN A 186 -41.73 8.09 1.21
CA GLN A 186 -43.18 8.25 1.27
C GLN A 186 -43.72 9.16 0.16
N ARG A 187 -42.92 10.15 -0.29
CA ARG A 187 -43.32 11.10 -1.34
C ARG A 187 -43.14 10.57 -2.77
N GLN A 188 -42.36 9.51 -2.97
CA GLN A 188 -42.15 8.84 -4.26
C GLN A 188 -41.81 9.79 -5.42
N PRO A 189 -40.67 10.49 -5.36
CA PRO A 189 -40.25 11.42 -6.41
C PRO A 189 -40.03 10.69 -7.74
N ARG A 190 -40.42 11.32 -8.85
CA ARG A 190 -40.53 10.67 -10.17
C ARG A 190 -39.28 10.83 -11.06
N ASN A 191 -38.44 11.81 -10.78
CA ASN A 191 -37.21 12.10 -11.52
C ASN A 191 -36.19 12.84 -10.63
N LEU A 192 -34.95 13.04 -11.10
CA LEU A 192 -33.89 13.63 -10.29
C LEU A 192 -34.17 15.08 -9.83
N LYS A 193 -34.85 15.90 -10.65
CA LYS A 193 -35.20 17.28 -10.27
C LYS A 193 -36.28 17.31 -9.20
N ASP A 194 -37.26 16.41 -9.32
CA ASP A 194 -38.32 16.22 -8.32
C ASP A 194 -37.76 15.65 -7.01
N LEU A 195 -36.81 14.71 -7.10
CA LEU A 195 -36.07 14.16 -5.96
C LEU A 195 -35.33 15.27 -5.19
N GLU A 196 -34.57 16.11 -5.88
CA GLU A 196 -33.84 17.22 -5.27
C GLU A 196 -34.79 18.20 -4.56
N LYS A 197 -35.89 18.58 -5.21
CA LYS A 197 -36.90 19.46 -4.62
C LYS A 197 -37.51 18.86 -3.34
N VAL A 198 -37.89 17.58 -3.39
CA VAL A 198 -38.46 16.87 -2.22
C VAL A 198 -37.44 16.78 -1.08
N CYS A 199 -36.15 16.57 -1.39
CA CYS A 199 -35.10 16.56 -0.37
C CYS A 199 -35.00 17.92 0.35
N MET A 200 -35.00 19.03 -0.40
CA MET A 200 -34.95 20.37 0.18
C MET A 200 -36.18 20.68 1.03
N GLU A 201 -37.38 20.34 0.55
CA GLU A 201 -38.63 20.56 1.29
C GLU A 201 -38.71 19.78 2.61
N GLU A 202 -38.31 18.50 2.61
CA GLU A 202 -38.36 17.66 3.80
C GLU A 202 -37.24 18.02 4.79
N TRP A 203 -36.08 18.45 4.31
CA TRP A 203 -34.98 18.94 5.15
C TRP A 203 -35.37 20.20 5.93
N ALA A 204 -36.10 21.12 5.29
CA ALA A 204 -36.58 22.35 5.93
C ALA A 204 -37.68 22.10 6.98
N LYS A 205 -38.35 20.93 6.96
CA LYS A 205 -39.42 20.57 7.90
C LYS A 205 -38.90 19.93 9.19
N ILE A 206 -37.61 19.61 9.28
CA ILE A 206 -37.02 18.99 10.46
C ILE A 206 -37.08 20.01 11.61
N PRO A 207 -37.86 19.75 12.69
CA PRO A 207 -38.01 20.73 13.76
C PRO A 207 -36.69 20.93 14.52
N ALA A 208 -36.42 22.18 14.94
CA ALA A 208 -35.27 22.49 15.79
C ALA A 208 -35.22 21.65 17.08
N ALA A 209 -36.39 21.28 17.62
CA ALA A 209 -36.49 20.39 18.79
C ALA A 209 -35.90 18.98 18.55
N VAL A 210 -36.00 18.45 17.32
CA VAL A 210 -35.37 17.17 16.95
C VAL A 210 -33.85 17.32 16.89
N CYS A 211 -33.37 18.44 16.35
CA CYS A 211 -31.96 18.76 16.29
C CYS A 211 -31.37 18.90 17.69
N ALA A 212 -31.97 19.72 18.56
CA ALA A 212 -31.59 19.89 19.97
C ALA A 212 -31.58 18.56 20.74
N TYR A 213 -32.57 17.70 20.51
CA TYR A 213 -32.62 16.38 21.13
C TYR A 213 -31.47 15.46 20.69
N LEU A 214 -31.10 15.49 19.41
CA LEU A 214 -29.95 14.72 18.89
C LEU A 214 -28.64 15.20 19.52
N VAL A 215 -28.43 16.51 19.64
CA VAL A 215 -27.26 17.10 20.33
C VAL A 215 -27.17 16.59 21.77
N LYS A 216 -28.29 16.70 22.49
CA LYS A 216 -28.38 16.36 23.90
C LYS A 216 -28.15 14.87 24.18
N THR A 217 -28.69 14.00 23.33
CA THR A 217 -28.54 12.54 23.48
C THR A 217 -27.17 12.06 23.02
N TYR A 218 -26.54 12.75 22.09
CA TYR A 218 -25.21 12.45 21.57
C TYR A 218 -24.13 12.49 22.69
N ARG A 219 -24.14 13.54 23.54
CA ARG A 219 -23.27 13.63 24.72
C ARG A 219 -23.42 12.43 25.66
N LYS A 220 -24.67 12.03 25.97
CA LYS A 220 -24.95 10.87 26.83
C LYS A 220 -24.41 9.56 26.25
N HIS A 221 -24.46 9.41 24.92
CA HIS A 221 -23.95 8.24 24.23
C HIS A 221 -22.41 8.19 24.24
N MET A 222 -21.72 9.33 24.07
CA MET A 222 -20.26 9.43 24.23
C MET A 222 -19.81 9.05 25.65
N ILE A 223 -20.45 9.61 26.69
CA ILE A 223 -20.09 9.33 28.09
C ILE A 223 -20.26 7.84 28.43
N SER A 224 -21.34 7.20 27.95
CA SER A 224 -21.56 5.76 28.17
C SER A 224 -20.51 4.86 27.49
N GLY A 225 -19.93 5.34 26.39
CA GLY A 225 -18.87 4.64 25.65
C GLY A 225 -17.47 4.88 26.23
N ALA A 226 -17.22 6.06 26.81
CA ALA A 226 -15.94 6.39 27.45
C ALA A 226 -15.78 5.74 28.84
N GLN A 227 -16.84 5.68 29.65
CA GLN A 227 -16.81 5.05 30.98
C GLN A 227 -16.60 3.53 30.95
N THR A 228 -16.81 2.86 29.81
CA THR A 228 -16.50 1.43 29.65
C THR A 228 -15.03 1.16 29.33
N VAL A 229 -14.22 2.21 29.10
CA VAL A 229 -12.81 2.11 28.70
C VAL A 229 -11.87 2.64 29.81
N SER A 230 -12.39 3.29 30.85
CA SER A 230 -11.62 4.01 31.87
C SER A 230 -10.84 3.16 32.89
N GLU A 231 -10.74 1.83 32.73
CA GLU A 231 -9.84 0.99 33.56
C GLU A 231 -8.43 0.82 32.97
N GLY A 232 -8.11 1.41 31.81
CA GLY A 232 -6.78 1.28 31.21
C GLY A 232 -6.27 2.57 30.56
N ALA A 233 -5.32 3.22 31.25
CA ALA A 233 -4.37 4.23 30.75
C ALA A 233 -4.94 5.58 30.25
N ARG A 234 -4.66 6.65 31.03
CA ARG A 234 -4.68 8.05 30.58
C ARG A 234 -3.47 8.33 29.70
N MET A 235 -3.66 8.95 28.54
CA MET A 235 -2.56 9.55 27.76
C MET A 235 -3.04 10.87 27.16
N VAL A 236 -2.37 11.96 27.54
CA VAL A 236 -2.63 13.36 27.15
C VAL A 236 -1.79 13.70 25.91
N VAL A 237 -2.34 14.35 24.88
CA VAL A 237 -1.51 15.01 23.85
C VAL A 237 -2.15 16.30 23.32
N SER A 238 -1.50 17.43 23.60
CA SER A 238 -1.73 18.76 23.03
C SER A 238 -1.26 18.88 21.57
N THR A 239 -1.70 19.94 20.88
CA THR A 239 -1.23 20.37 19.56
C THR A 239 0.30 20.38 19.47
N ARG A 240 0.86 19.59 18.55
CA ARG A 240 2.31 19.37 18.44
C ARG A 240 2.95 20.22 17.37
N SER A 241 3.99 20.96 17.74
CA SER A 241 4.90 21.64 16.81
C SER A 241 5.97 20.66 16.31
N ILE A 242 6.76 21.04 15.31
CA ILE A 242 7.91 20.25 14.81
C ILE A 242 8.88 19.80 15.94
N ALA A 243 8.83 20.45 17.11
CA ALA A 243 9.62 20.10 18.29
C ALA A 243 9.16 18.84 19.06
N ASP A 244 8.05 18.19 18.67
CA ASP A 244 7.44 17.11 19.47
C ASP A 244 7.58 15.69 18.88
N PHE A 245 8.38 15.51 17.82
CA PHE A 245 8.66 14.18 17.26
C PHE A 245 9.89 13.54 17.92
N THR A 246 9.82 12.23 18.12
CA THR A 246 10.95 11.42 18.59
C THR A 246 12.07 11.46 17.53
N PRO A 247 13.27 12.01 17.85
CA PRO A 247 14.33 12.17 16.86
C PRO A 247 14.99 10.85 16.44
N GLN A 248 14.99 9.85 17.34
CA GLN A 248 15.49 8.51 17.08
C GLN A 248 14.79 7.49 17.98
N ALA A 249 14.58 6.28 17.47
CA ALA A 249 14.05 5.17 18.25
C ALA A 249 14.82 3.88 17.97
N SER A 250 14.82 2.97 18.94
CA SER A 250 15.43 1.64 18.83
C SER A 250 14.35 0.60 18.56
N PHE A 251 14.59 -0.25 17.58
CA PHE A 251 13.66 -1.29 17.14
C PHE A 251 14.30 -2.66 17.31
N HIS A 252 13.56 -3.60 17.88
CA HIS A 252 13.95 -5.00 17.81
C HIS A 252 13.71 -5.52 16.39
N ILE A 253 14.70 -6.20 15.83
CA ILE A 253 14.66 -6.77 14.48
C ILE A 253 14.85 -8.29 14.56
N LYS A 254 14.32 -9.00 13.56
CA LYS A 254 14.31 -10.47 13.56
C LYS A 254 15.74 -11.00 13.57
N LYS A 255 16.04 -11.90 14.50
CA LYS A 255 17.31 -12.64 14.52
C LYS A 255 17.52 -13.39 13.20
N CYS A 256 18.70 -13.24 12.62
CA CYS A 256 19.08 -13.94 11.40
C CYS A 256 19.46 -15.40 11.70
N GLU A 257 19.09 -16.32 10.81
CA GLU A 257 19.65 -17.68 10.84
C GLU A 257 21.07 -17.63 10.26
N LEU A 258 21.99 -18.37 10.88
CA LEU A 258 23.42 -18.28 10.58
C LEU A 258 23.96 -19.61 10.05
N HIS A 259 24.94 -19.51 9.16
CA HIS A 259 25.71 -20.64 8.65
C HIS A 259 27.20 -20.33 8.77
N ARG A 260 27.95 -21.16 9.52
CA ARG A 260 29.38 -20.98 9.79
C ARG A 260 29.76 -19.60 10.37
N LEU A 261 28.89 -19.04 11.20
CA LEU A 261 29.13 -17.81 11.96
C LEU A 261 28.75 -18.06 13.43
N GLU A 262 29.59 -17.61 14.35
CA GLU A 262 29.31 -17.67 15.79
C GLU A 262 28.34 -16.55 16.21
N GLU A 263 28.53 -15.35 15.64
CA GLU A 263 27.71 -14.17 15.88
C GLU A 263 27.17 -13.61 14.56
N GLY A 264 25.98 -13.04 14.62
CA GLY A 264 25.29 -12.42 13.48
C GLY A 264 25.11 -10.91 13.65
N PRO A 265 24.30 -10.30 12.77
CA PRO A 265 23.91 -8.90 12.90
C PRO A 265 23.20 -8.62 14.23
N SER A 266 23.27 -7.37 14.70
CA SER A 266 22.56 -6.90 15.88
C SER A 266 21.06 -7.21 15.80
N GLU A 267 20.46 -7.67 16.89
CA GLU A 267 19.00 -7.86 17.01
C GLU A 267 18.27 -6.55 17.36
N THR A 268 19.00 -5.43 17.44
CA THR A 268 18.46 -4.09 17.68
C THR A 268 18.98 -3.09 16.65
N ALA A 269 18.09 -2.31 16.05
CA ALA A 269 18.39 -1.30 15.06
C ALA A 269 17.95 0.08 15.55
N VAL A 270 18.88 1.04 15.61
CA VAL A 270 18.54 2.46 15.84
C VAL A 270 18.16 3.10 14.52
N LEU A 271 17.03 3.80 14.48
CA LEU A 271 16.57 4.56 13.33
C LEU A 271 16.34 6.00 13.76
N THR A 272 16.95 6.94 13.05
CA THR A 272 16.64 8.36 13.21
C THR A 272 15.41 8.73 12.39
N ARG A 273 14.69 9.77 12.80
CA ARG A 273 13.53 10.31 12.08
C ARG A 273 13.88 10.68 10.63
N GLU A 274 15.01 11.34 10.43
CA GLU A 274 15.50 11.72 9.10
C GLU A 274 15.70 10.50 8.19
N GLN A 275 16.42 9.48 8.68
CA GLN A 275 16.59 8.22 7.95
C GLN A 275 15.26 7.53 7.67
N GLY A 276 14.35 7.50 8.65
CA GLY A 276 13.02 6.90 8.48
C GLY A 276 12.22 7.56 7.36
N LEU A 277 12.17 8.90 7.33
CA LEU A 277 11.48 9.66 6.28
C LEU A 277 12.15 9.46 4.92
N GLN A 278 13.48 9.41 4.87
CA GLN A 278 14.24 9.12 3.64
C GLN A 278 13.93 7.72 3.10
N TYR A 279 13.96 6.69 3.96
CA TYR A 279 13.68 5.31 3.55
C TYR A 279 12.23 5.17 3.08
N TYR A 280 11.30 5.78 3.79
CA TYR A 280 9.89 5.81 3.40
C TYR A 280 9.71 6.44 2.02
N ARG A 281 10.28 7.63 1.81
CA ARG A 281 10.21 8.36 0.53
C ARG A 281 10.81 7.55 -0.61
N THR A 282 11.96 6.91 -0.39
CA THR A 282 12.65 6.11 -1.40
C THR A 282 11.86 4.87 -1.78
N MET A 283 11.43 4.07 -0.79
CA MET A 283 10.62 2.87 -1.06
C MET A 283 9.28 3.19 -1.71
N GLN A 284 8.62 4.26 -1.26
CA GLN A 284 7.37 4.71 -1.88
C GLN A 284 7.59 5.23 -3.31
N THR A 285 8.72 5.86 -3.59
CA THR A 285 9.07 6.29 -4.95
C THR A 285 9.27 5.07 -5.86
N MET A 286 10.01 4.04 -5.41
CA MET A 286 10.13 2.76 -6.13
C MET A 286 8.75 2.14 -6.41
N ARG A 287 7.91 1.99 -5.38
CA ARG A 287 6.55 1.44 -5.52
C ARG A 287 5.73 2.17 -6.57
N ARG A 288 5.73 3.51 -6.54
CA ARG A 288 4.93 4.32 -7.46
C ARG A 288 5.51 4.31 -8.88
N MET A 289 6.84 4.28 -9.02
CA MET A 289 7.53 4.10 -10.29
C MET A 289 7.13 2.76 -10.95
N GLU A 290 7.17 1.65 -10.21
CA GLU A 290 6.79 0.33 -10.75
C GLU A 290 5.31 0.25 -11.16
N LEU A 291 4.41 0.81 -10.33
CA LEU A 291 2.98 0.87 -10.68
C LEU A 291 2.70 1.75 -11.91
N LYS A 292 3.52 2.78 -12.14
CA LYS A 292 3.43 3.59 -13.36
C LYS A 292 3.98 2.81 -14.56
N ALA A 293 5.08 2.07 -14.41
CA ALA A 293 5.60 1.20 -15.46
C ALA A 293 4.58 0.12 -15.88
N ASP A 294 3.85 -0.48 -14.94
CA ASP A 294 2.71 -1.38 -15.22
C ASP A 294 1.67 -0.69 -16.14
N GLN A 295 1.26 0.52 -15.78
CA GLN A 295 0.28 1.31 -16.54
C GLN A 295 0.78 1.59 -17.97
N LEU A 296 2.02 2.09 -18.11
CA LEU A 296 2.60 2.45 -19.41
C LEU A 296 2.81 1.21 -20.31
N TYR A 297 3.14 0.06 -19.72
CA TYR A 297 3.24 -1.20 -20.45
C TYR A 297 1.88 -1.67 -20.98
N LYS A 298 0.82 -1.57 -20.16
CA LYS A 298 -0.55 -1.89 -20.61
C LYS A 298 -1.03 -0.96 -21.73
N GLN A 299 -0.57 0.29 -21.73
CA GLN A 299 -0.79 1.27 -22.80
C GLN A 299 0.09 1.07 -24.04
N LYS A 300 0.95 0.02 -24.06
CA LYS A 300 1.89 -0.29 -25.15
C LYS A 300 2.98 0.77 -25.38
N ILE A 301 3.17 1.68 -24.43
CA ILE A 301 4.23 2.68 -24.46
C ILE A 301 5.57 2.03 -24.10
N ILE A 302 5.56 1.15 -23.10
CA ILE A 302 6.67 0.23 -22.81
C ILE A 302 6.44 -1.07 -23.59
N ARG A 303 7.51 -1.64 -24.16
CA ARG A 303 7.50 -2.89 -24.94
C ARG A 303 8.55 -3.87 -24.42
N GLY A 304 8.58 -5.08 -24.98
CA GLY A 304 9.60 -6.08 -24.64
C GLY A 304 9.46 -6.60 -23.21
N PHE A 305 10.59 -6.71 -22.51
CA PHE A 305 10.58 -7.14 -21.10
C PHE A 305 10.34 -5.95 -20.16
N CYS A 306 9.61 -6.22 -19.07
CA CYS A 306 9.44 -5.28 -17.96
C CYS A 306 9.22 -6.09 -16.67
N HIS A 307 10.17 -6.02 -15.74
CA HIS A 307 10.18 -6.81 -14.50
C HIS A 307 10.04 -5.88 -13.29
N LEU A 308 8.83 -5.83 -12.72
CA LEU A 308 8.51 -4.87 -11.66
C LEU A 308 9.04 -5.30 -10.29
N TYR A 309 9.65 -4.40 -9.54
CA TYR A 309 10.29 -4.69 -8.26
C TYR A 309 9.36 -4.50 -7.03
N ASP A 310 8.06 -4.25 -7.24
CA ASP A 310 7.14 -3.94 -6.15
C ASP A 310 6.86 -5.12 -5.20
N GLY A 311 7.03 -4.86 -3.91
CA GLY A 311 7.03 -5.86 -2.83
C GLY A 311 8.43 -6.14 -2.27
N GLN A 312 9.49 -5.82 -3.02
CA GLN A 312 10.88 -6.05 -2.63
C GLN A 312 11.61 -4.76 -2.21
N GLU A 313 10.91 -3.64 -2.01
CA GLU A 313 11.53 -2.33 -1.79
C GLU A 313 12.47 -2.25 -0.59
N ALA A 314 12.20 -3.03 0.46
CA ALA A 314 13.06 -3.14 1.63
C ALA A 314 14.45 -3.72 1.30
N CYS A 315 14.56 -4.57 0.27
CA CYS A 315 15.84 -5.12 -0.18
C CYS A 315 16.71 -4.01 -0.77
N ALA A 316 16.25 -3.33 -1.82
CA ALA A 316 17.00 -2.25 -2.46
C ALA A 316 17.34 -1.10 -1.50
N MET A 317 16.36 -0.62 -0.72
CA MET A 317 16.62 0.46 0.24
C MET A 317 17.50 0.01 1.42
N GLY A 318 17.31 -1.21 1.93
CA GLY A 318 18.11 -1.74 3.03
C GLY A 318 19.56 -1.94 2.66
N ILE A 319 19.83 -2.45 1.44
CA ILE A 319 21.18 -2.58 0.90
C ILE A 319 21.82 -1.20 0.75
N GLU A 320 21.14 -0.26 0.09
CA GLU A 320 21.62 1.11 -0.09
C GLU A 320 21.96 1.78 1.26
N ALA A 321 21.12 1.58 2.28
CA ALA A 321 21.33 2.11 3.62
C ALA A 321 22.48 1.46 4.40
N GLY A 322 22.98 0.31 3.96
CA GLY A 322 24.04 -0.45 4.62
C GLY A 322 25.41 -0.37 3.93
N ILE A 323 25.49 0.23 2.75
CA ILE A 323 26.74 0.39 1.98
C ILE A 323 27.06 1.87 1.74
N ASN A 324 28.30 2.15 1.33
CA ASN A 324 28.72 3.48 0.94
C ASN A 324 28.37 3.76 -0.53
N PRO A 325 28.24 5.03 -0.94
CA PRO A 325 28.10 5.38 -2.36
C PRO A 325 29.30 4.95 -3.22
N THR A 326 30.47 4.71 -2.61
CA THR A 326 31.68 4.20 -3.27
C THR A 326 31.72 2.68 -3.41
N ASP A 327 30.82 1.96 -2.73
CA ASP A 327 30.70 0.51 -2.87
C ASP A 327 29.91 0.15 -4.13
N HIS A 328 30.14 -1.07 -4.61
CA HIS A 328 29.68 -1.53 -5.90
C HIS A 328 28.47 -2.44 -5.79
N LEU A 329 27.57 -2.37 -6.76
CA LEU A 329 26.37 -3.21 -6.81
C LEU A 329 26.13 -3.72 -8.22
N ILE A 330 25.78 -4.99 -8.34
CA ILE A 330 25.37 -5.61 -9.61
C ILE A 330 24.19 -6.57 -9.38
N THR A 331 23.21 -6.55 -10.29
CA THR A 331 22.01 -7.40 -10.17
C THR A 331 21.54 -7.93 -11.54
N ALA A 332 20.50 -8.75 -11.51
CA ALA A 332 19.83 -9.27 -12.71
C ALA A 332 18.89 -8.21 -13.32
N TYR A 333 17.95 -8.62 -14.16
CA TYR A 333 17.06 -7.72 -14.92
C TYR A 333 15.95 -7.03 -14.12
N ARG A 334 15.71 -7.40 -12.85
CA ARG A 334 14.68 -6.75 -11.99
C ARG A 334 15.28 -5.56 -11.26
N ALA A 335 15.74 -4.57 -12.01
CA ALA A 335 16.74 -3.61 -11.54
C ALA A 335 16.22 -2.20 -11.28
N HIS A 336 14.98 -1.83 -11.61
CA HIS A 336 14.58 -0.42 -11.58
C HIS A 336 14.75 0.21 -10.19
N GLY A 337 14.43 -0.52 -9.13
CA GLY A 337 14.65 -0.08 -7.74
C GLY A 337 16.12 0.21 -7.45
N TYR A 338 17.03 -0.70 -7.83
CA TYR A 338 18.48 -0.51 -7.66
C TYR A 338 19.03 0.63 -8.51
N THR A 339 18.55 0.78 -9.75
CA THR A 339 18.92 1.91 -10.62
C THR A 339 18.57 3.24 -9.94
N PHE A 340 17.40 3.32 -9.30
CA PHE A 340 16.97 4.51 -8.56
C PHE A 340 17.80 4.75 -7.30
N THR A 341 18.01 3.72 -6.45
CA THR A 341 18.78 3.89 -5.20
C THR A 341 20.24 4.24 -5.47
N ARG A 342 20.80 3.77 -6.60
CA ARG A 342 22.16 4.11 -7.08
C ARG A 342 22.25 5.47 -7.79
N GLY A 343 21.19 6.27 -7.73
CA GLY A 343 21.24 7.71 -8.03
C GLY A 343 20.68 8.13 -9.39
N VAL A 344 20.13 7.22 -10.19
CA VAL A 344 19.47 7.60 -11.45
C VAL A 344 18.08 8.15 -11.16
N SER A 345 17.70 9.24 -11.83
CA SER A 345 16.38 9.84 -11.61
C SER A 345 15.25 8.96 -12.15
N VAL A 346 14.06 9.05 -11.54
CA VAL A 346 12.84 8.40 -12.06
C VAL A 346 12.58 8.82 -13.52
N ARG A 347 12.90 10.07 -13.87
CA ARG A 347 12.72 10.62 -15.21
C ARG A 347 13.56 9.85 -16.24
N GLU A 348 14.84 9.64 -15.97
CA GLU A 348 15.74 8.86 -16.85
C GLU A 348 15.37 7.37 -16.90
N ILE A 349 14.97 6.78 -15.77
CA ILE A 349 14.50 5.38 -15.74
C ILE A 349 13.24 5.22 -16.59
N MET A 350 12.26 6.09 -16.42
CA MET A 350 11.01 6.05 -17.18
C MET A 350 11.26 6.28 -18.68
N ALA A 351 12.12 7.22 -19.05
CA ALA A 351 12.49 7.46 -20.44
C ALA A 351 13.21 6.26 -21.06
N GLU A 352 14.04 5.53 -20.31
CA GLU A 352 14.67 4.31 -20.80
C GLU A 352 13.63 3.20 -21.01
N LEU A 353 12.68 3.04 -20.10
CA LEU A 353 11.59 2.07 -20.24
C LEU A 353 10.71 2.35 -21.48
N THR A 354 10.48 3.63 -21.80
CA THR A 354 9.72 4.03 -22.99
C THR A 354 10.57 4.15 -24.25
N GLY A 355 11.87 3.81 -24.18
CA GLY A 355 12.79 3.76 -25.32
C GLY A 355 13.15 5.13 -25.90
N ARG A 356 13.28 6.16 -25.06
CA ARG A 356 13.54 7.55 -25.50
C ARG A 356 14.98 7.98 -25.30
N ARG A 357 15.40 9.03 -26.01
CA ARG A 357 16.79 9.52 -26.00
C ARG A 357 17.24 10.01 -24.61
N GLY A 358 16.32 10.49 -23.79
CA GLY A 358 16.55 10.93 -22.41
C GLY A 358 16.63 9.78 -21.41
N GLY A 359 16.56 8.52 -21.87
CA GLY A 359 16.80 7.36 -21.04
C GLY A 359 18.25 7.27 -20.55
N VAL A 360 18.46 6.62 -19.42
CA VAL A 360 19.81 6.43 -18.82
C VAL A 360 20.81 5.74 -19.77
N ALA A 361 20.32 4.93 -20.70
CA ALA A 361 21.10 4.30 -21.76
C ALA A 361 20.65 4.77 -23.16
N LYS A 362 20.06 5.97 -23.24
CA LYS A 362 19.57 6.61 -24.47
C LYS A 362 18.59 5.72 -25.25
N GLY A 363 17.76 4.94 -24.56
CA GLY A 363 16.78 4.04 -25.19
C GLY A 363 17.39 2.80 -25.86
N LYS A 364 18.69 2.55 -25.70
CA LYS A 364 19.37 1.37 -26.27
C LYS A 364 19.22 0.11 -25.39
N GLY A 365 19.00 0.28 -24.09
CA GLY A 365 19.02 -0.82 -23.12
C GLY A 365 17.64 -1.36 -22.76
N GLY A 366 16.65 -0.47 -22.59
CA GLY A 366 15.33 -0.80 -22.08
C GLY A 366 15.34 -1.25 -20.61
N SER A 367 14.30 -1.98 -20.20
CA SER A 367 14.08 -2.37 -18.78
C SER A 367 15.25 -3.12 -18.15
N MET A 368 15.90 -4.01 -18.91
CA MET A 368 16.86 -4.94 -18.33
C MET A 368 18.26 -4.36 -18.20
N HIS A 369 18.61 -3.28 -18.91
CA HIS A 369 20.01 -2.84 -19.07
C HIS A 369 20.17 -1.35 -18.75
N MET A 370 20.14 -1.04 -17.46
CA MET A 370 20.37 0.31 -16.92
C MET A 370 21.61 0.30 -16.05
N TYR A 371 22.53 1.25 -16.25
CA TYR A 371 23.81 1.33 -15.55
C TYR A 371 23.96 2.70 -14.88
N ALA A 372 24.72 2.77 -13.79
CA ALA A 372 25.03 4.02 -13.11
C ALA A 372 26.42 3.95 -12.48
N LYS A 373 26.86 5.04 -11.85
CA LYS A 373 28.13 5.04 -11.12
C LYS A 373 28.12 3.97 -10.02
N HIS A 374 29.08 3.06 -10.08
CA HIS A 374 29.20 1.91 -9.16
C HIS A 374 27.96 1.00 -9.14
N PHE A 375 27.14 1.05 -10.19
CA PHE A 375 26.03 0.14 -10.45
C PHE A 375 26.21 -0.50 -11.82
N TYR A 376 26.60 -1.77 -11.82
CA TYR A 376 27.07 -2.50 -13.01
C TYR A 376 25.95 -3.20 -13.76
N GLY A 377 24.75 -2.61 -13.71
CA GLY A 377 23.68 -3.01 -14.60
C GLY A 377 22.59 -3.86 -13.95
N GLY A 378 21.45 -3.83 -14.63
CA GLY A 378 20.63 -5.01 -14.78
C GLY A 378 21.20 -5.94 -15.85
N ASN A 379 21.21 -7.23 -15.55
CA ASN A 379 21.78 -8.25 -16.41
C ASN A 379 20.71 -9.28 -16.83
N GLY A 380 20.56 -9.48 -18.14
CA GLY A 380 19.50 -10.33 -18.71
C GLY A 380 19.78 -11.84 -18.65
N ILE A 381 21.06 -12.23 -18.58
CA ILE A 381 21.46 -13.64 -18.56
C ILE A 381 21.53 -14.14 -17.12
N VAL A 382 20.64 -15.06 -16.77
CA VAL A 382 20.47 -15.55 -15.39
C VAL A 382 21.77 -16.13 -14.84
N GLY A 383 22.30 -15.53 -13.78
CA GLY A 383 23.50 -15.96 -13.07
C GLY A 383 24.80 -15.35 -13.60
N ALA A 384 24.81 -14.76 -14.79
CA ALA A 384 26.03 -14.20 -15.41
C ALA A 384 26.60 -13.00 -14.64
N GLN A 385 25.75 -12.28 -13.91
CA GLN A 385 26.18 -11.14 -13.10
C GLN A 385 26.97 -11.53 -11.86
N VAL A 386 26.90 -12.79 -11.41
CA VAL A 386 27.56 -13.22 -10.17
C VAL A 386 29.07 -13.31 -10.34
N PRO A 387 29.62 -13.95 -11.40
CA PRO A 387 31.05 -13.85 -11.72
C PRO A 387 31.52 -12.42 -11.94
N LEU A 388 30.69 -11.58 -12.59
CA LEU A 388 31.02 -10.17 -12.81
C LEU A 388 31.16 -9.41 -11.48
N GLY A 389 30.24 -9.62 -10.53
CA GLY A 389 30.32 -9.06 -9.19
C GLY A 389 31.56 -9.52 -8.41
N ALA A 390 31.91 -10.81 -8.51
CA ALA A 390 33.17 -11.31 -7.96
C ALA A 390 34.40 -10.65 -8.61
N GLY A 391 34.37 -10.40 -9.93
CA GLY A 391 35.42 -9.65 -10.63
C GLY A 391 35.54 -8.19 -10.18
N VAL A 392 34.42 -7.52 -9.90
CA VAL A 392 34.43 -6.17 -9.32
C VAL A 392 35.00 -6.20 -7.90
N ALA A 393 34.64 -7.20 -7.08
CA ALA A 393 35.23 -7.37 -5.76
C ALA A 393 36.75 -7.61 -5.82
N LEU A 394 37.21 -8.40 -6.80
CA LEU A 394 38.64 -8.57 -7.09
C LEU A 394 39.31 -7.24 -7.41
N ALA A 395 38.66 -6.37 -8.21
CA ALA A 395 39.18 -5.04 -8.50
C ALA A 395 39.28 -4.16 -7.25
N CYS A 396 38.30 -4.18 -6.34
CA CYS A 396 38.36 -3.47 -5.06
C CYS A 396 39.56 -3.90 -4.22
N GLN A 397 39.76 -5.22 -4.10
CA GLN A 397 40.91 -5.78 -3.38
C GLN A 397 42.23 -5.41 -4.06
N TYR A 398 42.30 -5.50 -5.39
CA TYR A 398 43.50 -5.18 -6.17
C TYR A 398 43.90 -3.70 -6.02
N GLN A 399 42.93 -2.81 -5.95
CA GLN A 399 43.16 -1.37 -5.75
C GLN A 399 43.42 -0.99 -4.28
N GLY A 400 43.18 -1.88 -3.32
CA GLY A 400 43.37 -1.62 -1.89
C GLY A 400 42.49 -0.48 -1.35
N ASN A 401 41.29 -0.29 -1.92
CA ASN A 401 40.45 0.88 -1.67
C ASN A 401 39.39 0.68 -0.56
N ASN A 402 39.40 -0.47 0.12
CA ASN A 402 38.47 -0.85 1.18
C ASN A 402 36.97 -0.79 0.78
N GLN A 403 36.67 -0.93 -0.52
CA GLN A 403 35.31 -1.03 -1.05
C GLN A 403 34.87 -2.49 -1.12
N VAL A 404 33.56 -2.71 -1.11
CA VAL A 404 32.94 -4.03 -1.29
C VAL A 404 32.11 -4.08 -2.58
N CYS A 405 31.83 -5.28 -3.09
CA CYS A 405 30.85 -5.48 -4.15
C CYS A 405 29.68 -6.34 -3.66
N VAL A 406 28.46 -5.84 -3.84
CA VAL A 406 27.21 -6.57 -3.64
C VAL A 406 26.79 -7.22 -4.95
N ALA A 407 26.81 -8.55 -5.00
CA ALA A 407 26.48 -9.35 -6.18
C ALA A 407 25.15 -10.09 -5.97
N LEU A 408 24.08 -9.56 -6.56
CA LEU A 408 22.72 -10.08 -6.37
C LEU A 408 22.31 -11.10 -7.42
N TYR A 409 21.51 -12.08 -7.02
CA TYR A 409 20.86 -13.07 -7.86
C TYR A 409 19.53 -13.54 -7.23
N GLY A 410 18.62 -14.09 -8.02
CA GLY A 410 17.34 -14.62 -7.51
C GLY A 410 17.40 -16.10 -7.12
N ASP A 411 16.39 -16.61 -6.43
CA ASP A 411 16.28 -18.03 -6.05
C ASP A 411 16.40 -19.01 -7.23
N GLY A 412 15.78 -18.70 -8.38
CA GLY A 412 15.95 -19.50 -9.60
C GLY A 412 17.37 -19.45 -10.19
N ALA A 413 18.09 -18.33 -9.99
CA ALA A 413 19.47 -18.20 -10.44
C ALA A 413 20.44 -18.98 -9.55
N ALA A 414 20.09 -19.24 -8.27
CA ALA A 414 20.94 -19.92 -7.29
C ALA A 414 21.35 -21.36 -7.66
N ASN A 415 20.82 -21.91 -8.76
CA ASN A 415 21.19 -23.21 -9.31
C ASN A 415 22.11 -23.12 -10.53
N GLN A 416 22.56 -21.93 -10.92
CA GLN A 416 23.53 -21.74 -12.00
C GLN A 416 24.94 -22.17 -11.58
N GLY A 417 25.60 -22.99 -12.40
CA GLY A 417 26.94 -23.53 -12.10
C GLY A 417 27.98 -22.45 -11.84
N GLN A 418 27.99 -21.39 -12.65
CA GLN A 418 28.92 -20.26 -12.54
C GLN A 418 28.85 -19.51 -11.19
N ILE A 419 27.74 -19.63 -10.44
CA ILE A 419 27.64 -19.08 -9.08
C ILE A 419 28.55 -19.86 -8.13
N PHE A 420 28.56 -21.20 -8.23
CA PHE A 420 29.42 -22.06 -7.41
C PHE A 420 30.89 -21.93 -7.77
N GLU A 421 31.19 -21.72 -9.07
CA GLU A 421 32.54 -21.36 -9.51
C GLU A 421 33.00 -20.03 -8.89
N SER A 422 32.11 -19.03 -8.88
CA SER A 422 32.37 -17.73 -8.27
C SER A 422 32.56 -17.82 -6.75
N PHE A 423 31.75 -18.64 -6.05
CA PHE A 423 31.94 -18.91 -4.63
C PHE A 423 33.32 -19.48 -4.36
N ASN A 424 33.74 -20.48 -5.12
CA ASN A 424 35.04 -21.13 -4.94
C ASN A 424 36.19 -20.13 -5.09
N MET A 425 36.21 -19.37 -6.19
CA MET A 425 37.27 -18.38 -6.43
C MET A 425 37.23 -17.23 -5.41
N ALA A 426 36.05 -16.73 -5.07
CA ALA A 426 35.91 -15.64 -4.12
C ALA A 426 36.39 -16.04 -2.72
N ALA A 427 36.08 -17.26 -2.28
CA ALA A 427 36.56 -17.79 -1.01
C ALA A 427 38.08 -18.01 -1.03
N LEU A 428 38.60 -18.60 -2.12
CA LEU A 428 40.02 -18.87 -2.31
C LEU A 428 40.87 -17.60 -2.22
N TRP A 429 40.40 -16.50 -2.83
CA TRP A 429 41.12 -15.22 -2.87
C TRP A 429 40.69 -14.24 -1.78
N LYS A 430 39.77 -14.64 -0.90
CA LYS A 430 39.19 -13.80 0.16
C LYS A 430 38.64 -12.47 -0.36
N LEU A 431 37.91 -12.53 -1.48
CA LEU A 431 37.37 -11.34 -2.13
C LEU A 431 36.33 -10.62 -1.24
N PRO A 432 36.27 -9.28 -1.25
CA PRO A 432 35.27 -8.49 -0.54
C PRO A 432 33.91 -8.49 -1.26
N CYS A 433 33.35 -9.69 -1.49
CA CYS A 433 32.11 -9.91 -2.24
C CYS A 433 30.97 -10.37 -1.31
N ILE A 434 29.87 -9.63 -1.33
CA ILE A 434 28.63 -9.99 -0.63
C ILE A 434 27.69 -10.60 -1.65
N PHE A 435 27.51 -11.92 -1.60
CA PHE A 435 26.62 -12.65 -2.50
C PHE A 435 25.21 -12.66 -1.94
N ILE A 436 24.25 -12.08 -2.66
CA ILE A 436 22.87 -11.96 -2.17
C ILE A 436 21.89 -12.75 -3.04
N CYS A 437 21.22 -13.72 -2.44
CA CYS A 437 20.05 -14.38 -3.02
C CYS A 437 18.77 -13.63 -2.61
N GLU A 438 18.13 -12.93 -3.55
CA GLU A 438 16.77 -12.42 -3.37
C GLU A 438 15.77 -13.57 -3.58
N ASN A 439 15.37 -14.20 -2.48
CA ASN A 439 14.43 -15.31 -2.50
C ASN A 439 12.99 -14.77 -2.47
N ASN A 440 12.38 -14.61 -3.65
CA ASN A 440 10.97 -14.21 -3.79
C ASN A 440 10.03 -15.40 -3.97
N LYS A 441 10.52 -16.61 -3.63
CA LYS A 441 9.84 -17.91 -3.66
C LYS A 441 9.61 -18.51 -5.05
N PHE A 442 9.91 -17.81 -6.15
CA PHE A 442 9.60 -18.28 -7.50
C PHE A 442 10.60 -17.83 -8.59
N GLY A 443 11.31 -18.80 -9.16
CA GLY A 443 12.08 -18.66 -10.39
C GLY A 443 11.15 -18.70 -11.61
N MET A 444 10.79 -17.53 -12.14
CA MET A 444 9.73 -17.37 -13.15
C MET A 444 8.38 -17.92 -12.66
N GLY A 445 8.04 -19.17 -13.00
CA GLY A 445 6.83 -19.85 -12.53
C GLY A 445 7.10 -21.13 -11.73
N THR A 446 8.37 -21.40 -11.40
CA THR A 446 8.78 -22.60 -10.66
C THR A 446 9.07 -22.22 -9.21
N SER A 447 8.34 -22.80 -8.26
CA SER A 447 8.58 -22.57 -6.83
C SER A 447 9.94 -23.13 -6.39
N VAL A 448 10.46 -22.61 -5.28
CA VAL A 448 11.78 -23.00 -4.74
C VAL A 448 11.86 -24.50 -4.42
N GLU A 449 10.79 -25.10 -3.92
CA GLU A 449 10.72 -26.53 -3.59
C GLU A 449 10.78 -27.43 -4.83
N ARG A 450 10.41 -26.88 -5.99
CA ARG A 450 10.44 -27.60 -7.28
C ARG A 450 11.73 -27.36 -8.06
N SER A 451 12.45 -26.30 -7.76
CA SER A 451 13.68 -25.92 -8.48
C SER A 451 14.95 -26.32 -7.73
N SER A 452 14.90 -26.42 -6.39
CA SER A 452 16.08 -26.56 -5.54
C SER A 452 15.90 -27.69 -4.54
N ALA A 453 16.83 -28.65 -4.54
CA ALA A 453 16.80 -29.78 -3.58
C ALA A 453 16.98 -29.32 -2.13
N SER A 454 17.73 -28.23 -1.91
CA SER A 454 17.76 -27.48 -0.66
C SER A 454 17.35 -26.04 -0.93
N THR A 455 16.35 -25.57 -0.19
CA THR A 455 15.81 -24.21 -0.23
C THR A 455 16.44 -23.28 0.79
N GLU A 456 17.49 -23.73 1.49
CA GLU A 456 18.29 -22.91 2.41
C GLU A 456 19.39 -22.19 1.63
N TYR A 457 19.03 -21.12 0.91
CA TYR A 457 19.93 -20.46 -0.05
C TYR A 457 21.17 -19.85 0.61
N PHE A 458 21.04 -19.34 1.85
CA PHE A 458 22.17 -18.84 2.63
C PHE A 458 23.25 -19.89 2.93
N LYS A 459 22.93 -21.18 2.86
CA LYS A 459 23.89 -22.29 3.07
C LYS A 459 24.55 -22.77 1.79
N ARG A 460 24.10 -22.33 0.61
CA ARG A 460 24.58 -22.85 -0.69
C ARG A 460 26.03 -22.48 -1.01
N GLY A 461 26.59 -21.50 -0.30
CA GLY A 461 28.02 -21.21 -0.32
C GLY A 461 28.90 -22.30 0.31
N ASP A 462 28.29 -23.29 0.99
CA ASP A 462 28.94 -24.38 1.72
C ASP A 462 30.05 -23.91 2.68
N TYR A 463 31.27 -23.74 2.20
CA TYR A 463 32.40 -23.23 2.98
C TYR A 463 32.36 -21.72 3.22
N ILE A 464 31.56 -20.97 2.45
CA ILE A 464 31.35 -19.53 2.68
C ILE A 464 30.34 -19.32 3.80
N PRO A 465 30.59 -18.43 4.79
CA PRO A 465 29.62 -18.08 5.81
C PRO A 465 28.33 -17.50 5.21
N GLY A 466 27.21 -17.75 5.87
CA GLY A 466 25.89 -17.42 5.35
C GLY A 466 24.97 -16.80 6.40
N ILE A 467 24.11 -15.86 5.98
CA ILE A 467 23.06 -15.28 6.83
C ILE A 467 21.71 -15.23 6.11
N LYS A 468 20.64 -15.58 6.80
CA LYS A 468 19.27 -15.49 6.29
C LYS A 468 18.52 -14.35 6.97
N VAL A 469 17.95 -13.47 6.16
CA VAL A 469 17.43 -12.17 6.57
C VAL A 469 15.98 -12.02 6.13
N ASP A 470 15.16 -11.36 6.95
CA ASP A 470 13.84 -10.91 6.55
C ASP A 470 13.95 -9.75 5.54
N GLY A 471 13.77 -10.07 4.26
CA GLY A 471 13.84 -9.13 3.15
C GLY A 471 12.61 -8.22 3.01
N MET A 472 11.61 -8.35 3.88
CA MET A 472 10.46 -7.45 3.97
C MET A 472 10.67 -6.33 5.00
N ASP A 473 11.68 -6.43 5.85
CA ASP A 473 12.02 -5.44 6.87
C ASP A 473 13.30 -4.68 6.50
N VAL A 474 13.14 -3.41 6.14
CA VAL A 474 14.26 -2.54 5.73
C VAL A 474 15.35 -2.41 6.81
N LEU A 475 15.00 -2.52 8.10
CA LEU A 475 15.99 -2.45 9.19
C LEU A 475 16.75 -3.77 9.34
N CYS A 476 16.08 -4.92 9.16
CA CYS A 476 16.75 -6.23 9.11
C CYS A 476 17.79 -6.25 7.97
N VAL A 477 17.38 -5.84 6.76
CA VAL A 477 18.28 -5.80 5.61
C VAL A 477 19.44 -4.84 5.85
N ARG A 478 19.18 -3.62 6.35
CA ARG A 478 20.23 -2.63 6.65
C ARG A 478 21.28 -3.15 7.62
N GLU A 479 20.87 -3.71 8.75
CA GLU A 479 21.82 -4.20 9.76
C GLU A 479 22.57 -5.44 9.28
N ALA A 480 21.92 -6.33 8.53
CA ALA A 480 22.58 -7.48 7.92
C ALA A 480 23.64 -7.07 6.88
N ILE A 481 23.35 -6.03 6.09
CA ILE A 481 24.29 -5.52 5.09
C ILE A 481 25.47 -4.80 5.72
N LYS A 482 25.26 -4.00 6.77
CA LYS A 482 26.37 -3.42 7.53
C LYS A 482 27.30 -4.49 8.07
N PHE A 483 26.74 -5.53 8.71
CA PHE A 483 27.50 -6.66 9.20
C PHE A 483 28.30 -7.37 8.09
N ALA A 484 27.66 -7.66 6.96
CA ALA A 484 28.30 -8.31 5.82
C ALA A 484 29.40 -7.45 5.18
N ALA A 485 29.17 -6.14 5.06
CA ALA A 485 30.16 -5.21 4.52
C ALA A 485 31.36 -5.08 5.46
N ASP A 486 31.15 -5.00 6.78
CA ASP A 486 32.23 -4.96 7.77
C ASP A 486 33.01 -6.28 7.80
N HIS A 487 32.34 -7.42 7.63
CA HIS A 487 33.00 -8.72 7.45
C HIS A 487 33.96 -8.72 6.25
N CYS A 488 33.49 -8.26 5.08
CA CYS A 488 34.30 -8.18 3.87
C CYS A 488 35.44 -7.16 3.99
N ARG A 489 35.17 -5.96 4.54
CA ARG A 489 36.19 -4.91 4.76
C ARG A 489 37.26 -5.33 5.77
N ALA A 490 36.93 -6.20 6.72
CA ALA A 490 37.89 -6.81 7.62
C ALA A 490 38.78 -7.90 6.97
N GLY A 491 38.64 -8.14 5.66
CA GLY A 491 39.45 -9.11 4.92
C GLY A 491 39.12 -10.58 5.24
N LYS A 492 37.94 -10.85 5.81
CA LYS A 492 37.48 -12.21 6.14
C LYS A 492 37.01 -13.01 4.92
N GLY A 493 36.91 -12.35 3.76
CA GLY A 493 36.49 -12.94 2.50
C GLY A 493 35.01 -12.69 2.20
N PRO A 494 34.41 -13.50 1.30
CA PRO A 494 33.03 -13.33 0.90
C PRO A 494 32.05 -13.83 1.96
N ILE A 495 30.80 -13.39 1.85
CA ILE A 495 29.68 -13.85 2.67
C ILE A 495 28.44 -14.03 1.79
N VAL A 496 27.64 -15.06 2.06
CA VAL A 496 26.34 -15.29 1.40
C VAL A 496 25.22 -14.73 2.27
N MET A 497 24.26 -14.07 1.65
CA MET A 497 23.07 -13.54 2.29
C MET A 497 21.83 -13.99 1.52
N GLU A 498 20.83 -14.52 2.21
CA GLU A 498 19.50 -14.75 1.66
C GLU A 498 18.55 -13.67 2.16
N LEU A 499 17.97 -12.89 1.26
CA LEU A 499 16.88 -11.98 1.56
C LEU A 499 15.56 -12.68 1.25
N GLU A 500 14.83 -13.10 2.28
CA GLU A 500 13.48 -13.64 2.10
C GLU A 500 12.50 -12.50 1.82
N THR A 501 12.10 -12.35 0.57
CA THR A 501 11.25 -11.25 0.13
C THR A 501 10.09 -11.78 -0.73
N TYR A 502 9.34 -10.89 -1.37
CA TYR A 502 8.21 -11.28 -2.20
C TYR A 502 7.92 -10.25 -3.30
N ARG A 503 7.69 -10.74 -4.53
CA ARG A 503 7.23 -9.91 -5.65
C ARG A 503 5.72 -9.96 -5.79
N TYR A 504 5.07 -8.81 -5.84
CA TYR A 504 3.61 -8.77 -5.98
C TYR A 504 3.13 -9.06 -7.41
N HIS A 505 3.79 -8.49 -8.41
CA HIS A 505 3.52 -8.83 -9.81
C HIS A 505 4.07 -10.21 -10.18
N GLY A 506 3.60 -10.74 -11.31
CA GLY A 506 4.15 -11.93 -11.95
C GLY A 506 5.63 -11.76 -12.30
N HIS A 507 6.21 -12.75 -12.98
CA HIS A 507 7.62 -12.74 -13.30
C HIS A 507 8.02 -11.47 -14.07
N SER A 508 7.27 -11.17 -15.12
CA SER A 508 7.33 -9.99 -15.97
C SER A 508 5.90 -9.56 -16.34
N MET A 509 5.75 -8.46 -17.07
CA MET A 509 4.45 -7.99 -17.56
C MET A 509 3.68 -8.97 -18.46
N SER A 510 4.34 -9.97 -19.06
CA SER A 510 3.68 -11.02 -19.83
C SER A 510 3.14 -12.18 -18.98
N ASP A 511 3.51 -12.24 -17.70
CA ASP A 511 3.11 -13.28 -16.77
C ASP A 511 2.10 -12.71 -15.75
N PRO A 512 0.83 -13.17 -15.76
CA PRO A 512 -0.16 -12.77 -14.76
C PRO A 512 0.17 -13.21 -13.32
N GLY A 513 1.04 -14.21 -13.13
CA GLY A 513 1.50 -14.65 -11.81
C GLY A 513 0.48 -15.40 -10.96
N VAL A 514 -0.55 -16.00 -11.57
CA VAL A 514 -1.65 -16.72 -10.88
C VAL A 514 -1.78 -18.20 -11.27
N SER A 515 -0.97 -18.69 -12.22
CA SER A 515 -0.98 -20.10 -12.63
C SER A 515 -0.18 -21.01 -11.68
N TYR A 516 0.72 -20.44 -10.88
CA TYR A 516 1.64 -21.18 -10.00
C TYR A 516 1.60 -20.72 -8.53
N ARG A 517 0.74 -19.76 -8.20
CA ARG A 517 0.48 -19.26 -6.83
C ARG A 517 -0.90 -18.62 -6.75
N SER A 518 -1.44 -18.55 -5.55
CA SER A 518 -2.80 -18.04 -5.32
C SER A 518 -2.83 -16.51 -5.20
N ARG A 519 -3.99 -15.88 -5.49
CA ARG A 519 -4.17 -14.44 -5.24
C ARG A 519 -4.22 -14.14 -3.75
N GLU A 520 -4.72 -15.10 -2.98
CA GLU A 520 -4.83 -15.08 -1.52
C GLU A 520 -3.45 -14.98 -0.87
N GLU A 521 -2.47 -15.75 -1.34
CA GLU A 521 -1.07 -15.69 -0.89
C GLU A 521 -0.48 -14.29 -1.10
N ILE A 522 -0.62 -13.72 -2.30
CA ILE A 522 -0.13 -12.37 -2.62
C ILE A 522 -0.79 -11.33 -1.71
N GLN A 523 -2.11 -11.43 -1.53
CA GLN A 523 -2.89 -10.52 -0.70
C GLN A 523 -2.50 -10.63 0.78
N GLU A 524 -2.25 -11.85 1.26
CA GLU A 524 -1.82 -12.13 2.62
C GLU A 524 -0.46 -11.48 2.90
N VAL A 525 0.55 -11.74 2.06
CA VAL A 525 1.88 -11.12 2.18
C VAL A 525 1.77 -9.60 2.16
N ARG A 526 1.04 -9.03 1.20
CA ARG A 526 0.85 -7.57 1.10
C ARG A 526 0.15 -6.98 2.33
N SER A 527 -0.79 -7.70 2.93
CA SER A 527 -1.54 -7.21 4.09
C SER A 527 -0.78 -7.29 5.41
N LYS A 528 0.14 -8.26 5.54
CA LYS A 528 0.84 -8.57 6.79
C LYS A 528 2.27 -8.04 6.83
N SER A 529 2.91 -7.95 5.68
CA SER A 529 4.37 -7.80 5.58
C SER A 529 4.80 -6.80 4.51
N ASP A 530 3.92 -5.91 4.05
CA ASP A 530 4.33 -4.90 3.06
C ASP A 530 5.42 -3.97 3.64
N PRO A 531 6.59 -3.82 2.98
CA PRO A 531 7.77 -3.18 3.58
C PRO A 531 7.53 -1.70 3.90
N ILE A 532 6.74 -1.02 3.07
CA ILE A 532 6.38 0.39 3.23
C ILE A 532 5.42 0.57 4.39
N THR A 533 4.41 -0.30 4.48
CA THR A 533 3.44 -0.31 5.58
C THR A 533 4.13 -0.61 6.91
N MET A 534 5.01 -1.59 6.96
CA MET A 534 5.77 -1.94 8.16
C MET A 534 6.63 -0.76 8.67
N LEU A 535 7.38 -0.10 7.79
CA LEU A 535 8.17 1.08 8.19
C LEU A 535 7.26 2.23 8.66
N LYS A 536 6.18 2.50 7.93
CA LYS A 536 5.20 3.53 8.30
C LYS A 536 4.64 3.29 9.70
N GLU A 537 4.18 2.07 9.99
CA GLU A 537 3.64 1.72 11.31
C GLU A 537 4.68 1.89 12.41
N ARG A 538 5.93 1.46 12.18
CA ARG A 538 7.04 1.69 13.14
C ARG A 538 7.24 3.16 13.45
N MET A 539 7.28 4.01 12.42
CA MET A 539 7.49 5.44 12.60
C MET A 539 6.32 6.11 13.34
N LEU A 540 5.07 5.78 12.97
CA LEU A 540 3.88 6.34 13.60
C LEU A 540 3.75 5.90 15.06
N SER A 541 3.91 4.60 15.35
CA SER A 541 3.80 4.06 16.70
C SER A 541 4.90 4.54 17.66
N ASN A 542 6.02 5.02 17.15
CA ASN A 542 7.12 5.58 17.95
C ASN A 542 7.17 7.11 17.94
N ASN A 543 6.10 7.76 17.46
CA ASN A 543 6.01 9.22 17.38
C ASN A 543 7.19 9.83 16.59
N MET A 544 7.69 9.12 15.59
CA MET A 544 8.77 9.57 14.72
C MET A 544 8.25 10.28 13.46
N ALA A 545 6.94 10.22 13.19
CA ALA A 545 6.24 10.95 12.13
C ALA A 545 4.74 10.96 12.44
N CYS A 546 3.98 11.86 11.81
CA CYS A 546 2.52 11.86 11.84
C CYS A 546 1.92 11.34 10.53
N VAL A 547 0.62 11.07 10.53
CA VAL A 547 -0.09 10.54 9.36
C VAL A 547 -0.13 11.58 8.23
N GLU A 548 -0.22 12.85 8.58
CA GLU A 548 -0.31 14.00 7.69
C GLU A 548 1.00 14.16 6.90
N GLU A 549 2.15 14.17 7.58
CA GLU A 549 3.47 14.24 6.96
C GLU A 549 3.71 13.08 5.98
N ILE A 550 3.31 11.87 6.36
CA ILE A 550 3.39 10.71 5.47
C ILE A 550 2.51 10.86 4.22
N LYS A 551 1.31 11.43 4.37
CA LYS A 551 0.41 11.72 3.23
C LYS A 551 0.97 12.82 2.33
N GLU A 552 1.63 13.83 2.88
CA GLU A 552 2.28 14.89 2.11
C GLU A 552 3.40 14.30 1.24
N ILE A 553 4.25 13.44 1.82
CA ILE A 553 5.28 12.69 1.08
C ILE A 553 4.64 11.86 -0.05
N ASP A 554 3.54 11.16 0.22
CA ASP A 554 2.81 10.39 -0.80
C ASP A 554 2.32 11.27 -1.96
N VAL A 555 1.83 12.47 -1.67
CA VAL A 555 1.33 13.43 -2.68
C VAL A 555 2.49 13.97 -3.53
N GLU A 556 3.58 14.36 -2.90
CA GLU A 556 4.79 14.83 -3.59
C GLU A 556 5.35 13.76 -4.53
N ILE A 557 5.49 12.53 -4.04
CA ILE A 557 6.00 11.42 -4.85
C ILE A 557 5.09 11.18 -6.05
N ARG A 558 3.76 11.18 -5.87
CA ARG A 558 2.83 11.04 -7.01
C ARG A 558 3.08 12.10 -8.06
N LYS A 559 3.28 13.36 -7.66
CA LYS A 559 3.59 14.44 -8.60
C LYS A 559 4.90 14.20 -9.36
N VAL A 560 5.95 13.75 -8.66
CA VAL A 560 7.25 13.39 -9.27
C VAL A 560 7.08 12.25 -10.29
N ILE A 561 6.32 11.20 -9.96
CA ILE A 561 6.10 10.07 -10.87
C ILE A 561 5.28 10.50 -12.10
N GLU A 562 4.23 11.31 -11.93
CA GLU A 562 3.44 11.78 -13.07
C GLU A 562 4.26 12.72 -13.99
N ASP A 563 5.08 13.61 -13.43
CA ASP A 563 6.00 14.44 -14.23
C ASP A 563 7.01 13.59 -15.01
N ALA A 564 7.64 12.61 -14.36
CA ALA A 564 8.58 11.70 -15.00
C ALA A 564 7.92 10.88 -16.12
N ALA A 565 6.70 10.38 -15.89
CA ALA A 565 5.93 9.67 -16.90
C ALA A 565 5.55 10.57 -18.08
N GLN A 566 5.12 11.79 -17.82
CA GLN A 566 4.76 12.74 -18.87
C GLN A 566 5.98 13.09 -19.74
N PHE A 567 7.14 13.31 -19.12
CA PHE A 567 8.41 13.49 -19.82
C PHE A 567 8.76 12.26 -20.68
N ALA A 568 8.70 11.06 -20.10
CA ALA A 568 9.03 9.83 -20.81
C ALA A 568 8.08 9.52 -22.00
N ILE A 569 6.86 10.05 -21.98
CA ILE A 569 5.90 9.94 -23.08
C ILE A 569 6.17 10.98 -24.17
N SER A 570 6.63 12.19 -23.82
CA SER A 570 6.84 13.28 -24.78
C SER A 570 8.26 13.39 -25.33
N ASP A 571 9.28 12.87 -24.64
CA ASP A 571 10.67 12.89 -25.08
C ASP A 571 10.85 12.05 -26.36
N PRO A 572 11.47 12.54 -27.44
CA PRO A 572 11.53 11.81 -28.70
C PRO A 572 12.39 10.54 -28.62
N GLU A 573 12.14 9.62 -29.56
CA GLU A 573 12.99 8.46 -29.77
C GLU A 573 14.43 8.89 -30.15
N PRO A 574 15.45 8.05 -29.88
CA PRO A 574 16.81 8.27 -30.35
C PRO A 574 16.83 8.42 -31.88
N PRO A 575 17.62 9.34 -32.43
CA PRO A 575 17.68 9.53 -33.87
C PRO A 575 18.39 8.32 -34.52
N LEU A 576 17.96 7.98 -35.74
CA LEU A 576 18.38 6.74 -36.41
C LEU A 576 19.88 6.72 -36.76
N ASP A 577 20.49 7.89 -36.96
CA ASP A 577 21.92 8.04 -37.20
C ASP A 577 22.79 7.67 -35.99
N GLU A 578 22.22 7.67 -34.78
CA GLU A 578 22.89 7.21 -33.55
C GLU A 578 22.74 5.70 -33.28
N LEU A 579 22.08 4.95 -34.16
CA LEU A 579 21.77 3.52 -33.96
C LEU A 579 23.03 2.70 -33.64
N CYS A 580 24.13 2.93 -34.36
CA CYS A 580 25.38 2.20 -34.18
C CYS A 580 26.37 2.88 -33.23
N ASN A 581 26.01 3.98 -32.58
CA ASN A 581 26.93 4.62 -31.62
C ASN A 581 27.15 3.75 -30.39
N HIS A 582 28.36 3.86 -29.83
CA HIS A 582 28.84 3.20 -28.61
C HIS A 582 29.06 1.68 -28.76
N ILE A 583 29.50 1.20 -29.95
CA ILE A 583 29.93 -0.20 -30.13
C ILE A 583 31.28 -0.44 -29.47
N PHE A 584 32.24 0.47 -29.70
CA PHE A 584 33.57 0.43 -29.09
C PHE A 584 33.86 1.74 -28.37
N ALA A 585 34.61 1.67 -27.27
CA ALA A 585 35.04 2.83 -26.49
C ALA A 585 36.46 3.27 -26.88
N ASN A 586 36.69 4.58 -26.99
CA ASN A 586 37.98 5.20 -27.37
C ASN A 586 38.51 4.83 -28.76
N ASP A 587 37.62 4.50 -29.69
CA ASP A 587 37.98 4.20 -31.07
C ASP A 587 37.65 5.35 -32.02
N LEU A 588 38.34 5.38 -33.17
CA LEU A 588 38.00 6.30 -34.24
C LEU A 588 36.62 5.95 -34.83
N PRO A 589 35.86 6.93 -35.34
CA PRO A 589 34.59 6.67 -36.00
C PRO A 589 34.71 5.61 -37.10
N MET A 590 33.75 4.69 -37.15
CA MET A 590 33.75 3.60 -38.12
C MET A 590 32.40 3.44 -38.84
N GLU A 591 32.45 2.78 -40.00
CA GLU A 591 31.25 2.39 -40.74
C GLU A 591 30.79 0.99 -40.30
N VAL A 592 29.49 0.88 -40.04
CA VAL A 592 28.82 -0.38 -39.68
C VAL A 592 27.83 -0.73 -40.78
N ARG A 593 27.87 -1.99 -41.21
CA ARG A 593 26.93 -2.51 -42.21
C ARG A 593 25.51 -2.53 -41.66
N GLY A 594 24.56 -1.96 -42.39
CA GLY A 594 23.13 -2.04 -42.09
C GLY A 594 22.49 -3.34 -42.60
N THR A 595 21.21 -3.28 -42.98
CA THR A 595 20.44 -4.45 -43.45
C THR A 595 20.94 -5.05 -44.76
N ASN A 596 21.77 -4.31 -45.51
CA ASN A 596 22.42 -4.76 -46.74
C ASN A 596 23.82 -4.10 -46.88
N PRO A 597 24.68 -4.57 -47.81
CA PRO A 597 26.04 -4.05 -47.96
C PRO A 597 26.13 -2.57 -48.35
N TRP A 598 25.06 -1.98 -48.89
CA TRP A 598 25.03 -0.59 -49.37
C TRP A 598 24.58 0.40 -48.31
N VAL A 599 23.92 -0.06 -47.24
CA VAL A 599 23.56 0.76 -46.09
C VAL A 599 24.75 0.81 -45.14
N LYS A 600 25.35 1.98 -45.01
CA LYS A 600 26.46 2.27 -44.09
C LYS A 600 25.98 3.19 -42.99
N LEU A 601 26.06 2.72 -41.76
CA LEU A 601 25.73 3.48 -40.55
C LEU A 601 27.02 3.95 -39.88
N LYS A 602 27.01 5.13 -39.29
CA LYS A 602 28.17 5.64 -38.55
C LYS A 602 28.12 5.11 -37.12
N SER A 603 29.27 4.71 -36.60
CA SER A 603 29.47 4.45 -35.18
C SER A 603 30.50 5.42 -34.64
N VAL A 604 30.14 6.14 -33.56
CA VAL A 604 31.09 6.90 -32.74
C VAL A 604 31.09 6.35 -31.32
N SER A 605 32.26 6.40 -30.66
CA SER A 605 32.46 5.98 -29.27
C SER A 605 31.60 6.74 -28.28
#